data_AF-A0A9Q1BKU7-F1
#
_entry.id   AF-A0A9Q1BKU7-F1
#
_cell.length_a   1.000
_cell.length_b   1.000
_cell.length_c   1.000
_cell.angle_alpha   90.00
_cell.angle_beta   90.00
_cell.angle_gamma   90.00
#
_symmetry.space_group_name_H-M   'P 1'
#
loop_
_entity.id
_entity.type
_entity.pdbx_description
1 polymer ?
#
loop_
_entity_poly.entity_id
_entity_poly.type
_entity_poly.pdbx_seq_one_letter_code
_entity_poly.pdbx_strand_id
1 'polypeptide(L)'
;MYSMCETEGPYKHPVGLIAYLADVQSQAENDFIAQNVTGGARAWLGAERVGDDFRWIANVRNGNEEPGLSYTNWKQNEPNNSSGDEDCIEINRGRAGAGTWNDLKCKRKISGVCKYSISEWIEGRE
;
A
#
# COMPACT_ATOMS: atom_id res chain seq x y z
N MET A 1 9.47 -8.49 -1.19
CA MET A 1 9.66 -8.40 0.29
C MET A 1 8.88 -7.21 0.82
N TYR A 2 8.55 -7.18 2.12
CA TYR A 2 7.79 -6.07 2.74
C TYR A 2 8.48 -5.55 4.00
N SER A 3 8.33 -4.25 4.29
CA SER A 3 8.72 -3.64 5.58
C SER A 3 7.85 -2.42 5.89
N MET A 4 7.91 -1.93 7.12
CA MET A 4 7.42 -0.58 7.44
C MET A 4 8.38 0.47 6.84
N CYS A 5 7.87 1.62 6.43
CA CYS A 5 8.63 2.73 5.86
C CYS A 5 7.94 4.09 6.01
N GLU A 6 8.66 5.15 5.63
CA GLU A 6 8.09 6.51 5.45
C GLU A 6 7.19 6.56 4.21
N THR A 7 6.35 7.59 4.13
CA THR A 7 5.20 7.66 3.21
C THR A 7 5.47 8.49 1.95
N GLU A 8 6.69 8.97 1.76
CA GLU A 8 7.05 9.90 0.68
C GLU A 8 8.21 9.37 -0.17
N GLY A 9 7.94 9.21 -1.47
CA GLY A 9 8.95 8.90 -2.49
C GLY A 9 9.47 7.45 -2.51
N PRO A 10 10.38 7.13 -3.46
CA PRO A 10 11.07 5.85 -3.49
C PRO A 10 12.00 5.72 -2.27
N TYR A 11 11.79 4.69 -1.46
CA TYR A 11 12.65 4.37 -0.34
C TYR A 11 13.86 3.56 -0.82
N LYS A 12 15.08 4.04 -0.56
CA LYS A 12 16.30 3.26 -0.82
C LYS A 12 16.61 2.39 0.39
N HIS A 13 16.45 1.10 0.26
CA HIS A 13 16.89 0.14 1.27
C HIS A 13 18.42 0.21 1.44
N PRO A 14 18.97 -0.06 2.64
CA PRO A 14 20.42 -0.11 2.87
C PRO A 14 21.22 -1.04 1.95
N VAL A 15 20.55 -2.02 1.31
CA VAL A 15 21.17 -2.95 0.36
C VAL A 15 21.03 -2.49 -1.11
N GLY A 16 20.58 -1.25 -1.36
CA GLY A 16 20.46 -0.68 -2.70
C GLY A 16 19.16 -1.03 -3.43
N LEU A 17 18.18 -1.66 -2.77
CA LEU A 17 16.85 -1.91 -3.33
C LEU A 17 16.03 -0.61 -3.33
N ILE A 18 15.23 -0.41 -4.36
CA ILE A 18 14.18 0.62 -4.36
C ILE A 18 12.90 -0.02 -3.82
N ALA A 19 12.23 0.69 -2.93
CA ALA A 19 10.94 0.34 -2.38
C ALA A 19 9.93 1.44 -2.68
N TYR A 20 8.70 1.01 -2.83
CA TYR A 20 7.54 1.88 -2.92
C TYR A 20 6.48 1.40 -1.95
N LEU A 21 5.51 2.25 -1.64
CA LEU A 21 4.34 1.81 -0.87
C LEU A 21 3.71 0.59 -1.54
N ALA A 22 3.31 -0.37 -0.72
CA ALA A 22 2.96 -1.70 -1.17
C ALA A 22 1.66 -1.70 -1.98
N ASP A 23 1.70 -2.35 -3.14
CA ASP A 23 0.50 -2.92 -3.73
C ASP A 23 0.12 -4.22 -3.03
N VAL A 24 -1.16 -4.55 -3.08
CA VAL A 24 -1.69 -5.80 -2.53
C VAL A 24 -2.49 -6.51 -3.60
N GLN A 25 -1.94 -7.61 -4.09
CA GLN A 25 -2.48 -8.31 -5.27
C GLN A 25 -3.24 -9.59 -4.91
N SER A 26 -3.24 -10.00 -3.64
CA SER A 26 -3.92 -11.21 -3.19
C SER A 26 -4.22 -11.19 -1.69
N GLN A 27 -5.11 -12.09 -1.27
CA GLN A 27 -5.38 -12.34 0.14
C GLN A 27 -4.13 -12.78 0.92
N ALA A 28 -3.28 -13.62 0.32
CA ALA A 28 -2.05 -14.07 0.97
C ALA A 28 -1.08 -12.91 1.23
N GLU A 29 -0.96 -11.96 0.30
CA GLU A 29 -0.16 -10.74 0.51
C GLU A 29 -0.77 -9.88 1.63
N ASN A 30 -2.10 -9.69 1.60
CA ASN A 30 -2.82 -8.93 2.61
C ASN A 30 -2.60 -9.49 4.01
N ASP A 31 -2.80 -10.79 4.19
CA ASP A 31 -2.68 -11.48 5.47
C ASP A 31 -1.24 -11.43 5.98
N PHE A 32 -0.26 -11.59 5.08
CA PHE A 32 1.16 -11.45 5.42
C PHE A 32 1.47 -10.04 5.95
N ILE A 33 1.02 -9.00 5.26
CA ILE A 33 1.22 -7.60 5.66
C ILE A 33 0.54 -7.33 7.01
N ALA A 34 -0.71 -7.75 7.16
CA ALA A 34 -1.51 -7.53 8.37
C ALA A 34 -0.89 -8.17 9.61
N GLN A 35 -0.41 -9.41 9.48
CA GLN A 35 0.09 -10.20 10.61
C GLN A 35 1.57 -9.93 10.90
N ASN A 36 2.42 -9.88 9.88
CA ASN A 36 3.88 -9.96 10.05
C ASN A 36 4.59 -8.63 9.84
N VAL A 37 4.02 -7.71 9.06
CA VAL A 37 4.67 -6.43 8.76
C VAL A 37 4.16 -5.33 9.68
N THR A 38 2.84 -5.21 9.76
CA THR A 38 2.17 -4.19 10.55
C THR A 38 1.88 -4.64 11.98
N GLY A 39 1.79 -5.95 12.23
CA GLY A 39 1.45 -6.50 13.55
C GLY A 39 0.11 -5.98 14.08
N GLY A 40 -0.85 -5.74 13.17
CA GLY A 40 -2.14 -5.12 13.50
C GLY A 40 -2.12 -3.59 13.67
N ALA A 41 -0.97 -2.93 13.54
CA ALA A 41 -0.90 -1.48 13.50
C ALA A 41 -1.45 -0.93 12.17
N ARG A 42 -1.96 0.31 12.19
CA ARG A 42 -2.42 1.00 10.98
C ARG A 42 -1.22 1.41 10.13
N ALA A 43 -1.32 1.20 8.83
CA ALA A 43 -0.30 1.62 7.90
C ALA A 43 -0.88 1.95 6.53
N TRP A 44 -0.19 2.80 5.78
CA TRP A 44 -0.53 3.13 4.40
C TRP A 44 -0.14 2.03 3.41
N LEU A 45 -0.97 1.85 2.39
CA LEU A 45 -0.69 1.10 1.17
C LEU A 45 -0.46 2.07 0.01
N GLY A 46 0.02 1.56 -1.13
CA GLY A 46 0.49 2.36 -2.26
C GLY A 46 -0.56 2.78 -3.27
N ALA A 47 -1.84 2.75 -2.91
CA ALA A 47 -2.93 3.14 -3.78
C ALA A 47 -3.51 4.51 -3.39
N GLU A 48 -3.83 5.29 -4.42
CA GLU A 48 -4.50 6.58 -4.30
C GLU A 48 -5.76 6.63 -5.16
N ARG A 49 -6.69 7.49 -4.78
CA ARG A 49 -7.94 7.73 -5.50
C ARG A 49 -7.68 8.49 -6.80
N VAL A 50 -8.27 8.01 -7.89
CA VAL A 50 -8.26 8.64 -9.22
C VAL A 50 -9.69 8.64 -9.75
N GLY A 51 -10.37 9.78 -9.68
CA GLY A 51 -11.81 9.86 -9.92
C GLY A 51 -12.58 9.15 -8.80
N ASP A 52 -13.45 8.21 -9.15
CA ASP A 52 -14.22 7.41 -8.19
C ASP A 52 -13.52 6.08 -7.80
N ASP A 53 -12.41 5.74 -8.47
CA ASP A 53 -11.66 4.48 -8.29
C ASP A 53 -10.33 4.70 -7.56
N PHE A 54 -9.64 3.59 -7.26
CA PHE A 54 -8.28 3.59 -6.71
C PHE A 54 -7.29 2.90 -7.66
N ARG A 55 -6.07 3.42 -7.67
CA ARG A 55 -4.98 2.98 -8.55
C ARG A 55 -3.69 2.79 -7.76
N TRP A 56 -2.90 1.76 -8.08
CA TRP A 56 -1.60 1.51 -7.45
C TRP A 56 -0.52 2.46 -7.98
N ILE A 57 -0.61 3.73 -7.61
CA ILE A 57 0.25 4.77 -8.17
C ILE A 57 1.69 4.70 -7.67
N ALA A 58 1.90 4.17 -6.46
CA ALA A 58 3.25 4.05 -5.89
C ALA A 58 4.11 3.04 -6.68
N ASN A 59 3.49 2.12 -7.43
CA ASN A 59 4.17 1.06 -8.18
C ASN A 59 4.05 1.25 -9.71
N VAL A 60 3.95 2.49 -10.19
CA VAL A 60 4.09 2.76 -11.63
C VAL A 60 5.51 2.40 -12.07
N ARG A 61 5.67 1.18 -12.59
CA ARG A 61 6.94 0.64 -13.06
C ARG A 61 7.09 0.93 -14.55
N ASN A 62 8.24 1.49 -14.95
CA ASN A 62 8.71 1.56 -16.33
C ASN A 62 7.71 2.15 -17.35
N GLY A 63 6.90 3.12 -16.96
CA GLY A 63 5.96 3.81 -17.86
C GLY A 63 4.68 3.02 -18.18
N ASN A 64 4.39 1.94 -17.44
CA ASN A 64 3.09 1.28 -17.51
C ASN A 64 2.01 2.14 -16.83
N GLU A 65 0.76 2.02 -17.30
CA GLU A 65 -0.40 2.67 -16.66
C GLU A 65 -0.56 2.21 -15.21
N GLU A 66 -1.09 3.09 -14.34
CA GLU A 66 -1.41 2.74 -12.95
C GLU A 66 -2.46 1.61 -12.93
N PRO A 67 -2.12 0.40 -12.45
CA PRO A 67 -3.08 -0.68 -12.44
C PRO A 67 -4.16 -0.40 -11.39
N GLY A 68 -5.41 -0.70 -11.75
CA GLY A 68 -6.53 -0.69 -10.81
C GLY A 68 -6.42 -1.77 -9.75
N LEU A 69 -7.30 -1.70 -8.74
CA LEU A 69 -7.43 -2.72 -7.71
C LEU A 69 -8.02 -4.01 -8.30
N SER A 70 -7.19 -5.03 -8.49
CA SER A 70 -7.65 -6.39 -8.85
C SER A 70 -8.06 -7.23 -7.63
N TYR A 71 -7.55 -6.85 -6.45
CA TYR A 71 -7.88 -7.42 -5.15
C TYR A 71 -8.25 -6.29 -4.20
N THR A 72 -9.25 -6.52 -3.34
CA THR A 72 -9.62 -5.59 -2.27
C THR A 72 -9.91 -6.33 -0.99
N ASN A 73 -9.65 -5.65 0.14
CA ASN A 73 -10.03 -6.14 1.45
C ASN A 73 -10.70 -5.04 2.28
N TRP A 74 -11.60 -4.29 1.64
CA TRP A 74 -12.31 -3.20 2.29
C TRP A 74 -13.03 -3.66 3.55
N LYS A 75 -12.92 -2.86 4.61
CA LYS A 75 -13.80 -3.00 5.75
C LYS A 75 -15.24 -2.75 5.29
N GLN A 76 -16.21 -3.35 6.00
CA GLN A 76 -17.62 -3.07 5.76
C GLN A 76 -17.90 -1.55 5.70
N ASN A 77 -18.59 -1.14 4.64
CA ASN A 77 -18.93 0.25 4.28
C ASN A 77 -17.78 1.11 3.75
N GLU A 78 -16.61 0.54 3.46
CA GLU A 78 -15.51 1.24 2.80
C GLU A 78 -15.38 0.84 1.32
N PRO A 79 -14.80 1.69 0.45
CA PRO A 79 -14.38 3.06 0.73
C PRO A 79 -15.59 4.01 0.82
N ASN A 80 -15.61 4.92 1.79
CA ASN A 80 -16.75 5.79 2.05
C ASN A 80 -16.56 7.25 1.59
N ASN A 81 -15.33 7.62 1.22
CA ASN A 81 -14.89 8.95 0.85
C ASN A 81 -15.40 10.05 1.81
N SER A 82 -15.15 9.89 3.11
CA SER A 82 -15.73 10.75 4.14
C SER A 82 -15.33 12.20 3.91
N SER A 83 -16.30 13.11 3.86
CA SER A 83 -16.08 14.54 3.55
C SER A 83 -15.49 14.83 2.16
N GLY A 84 -15.39 13.83 1.28
CA GLY A 84 -14.90 13.98 -0.09
C GLY A 84 -13.39 14.16 -0.23
N ASP A 85 -12.59 13.80 0.78
CA ASP A 85 -11.14 13.97 0.78
C ASP A 85 -10.35 12.77 1.34
N GLU A 86 -10.91 11.56 1.25
CA GLU A 86 -10.26 10.32 1.65
C GLU A 86 -9.65 9.60 0.43
N ASP A 87 -8.45 10.03 0.07
CA ASP A 87 -7.81 9.63 -1.19
C ASP A 87 -6.72 8.56 -1.05
N CYS A 88 -6.38 8.11 0.17
CA CYS A 88 -5.34 7.11 0.41
C CYS A 88 -5.87 5.88 1.15
N ILE A 89 -5.29 4.71 0.88
CA ILE A 89 -5.71 3.45 1.52
C ILE A 89 -4.84 3.11 2.74
N GLU A 90 -5.45 2.93 3.90
CA GLU A 90 -4.81 2.30 5.07
C GLU A 90 -5.28 0.86 5.29
N ILE A 91 -4.44 0.04 5.93
CA ILE A 91 -4.75 -1.31 6.42
C ILE A 91 -4.90 -1.32 7.95
N ASN A 92 -5.62 -2.32 8.50
CA ASN A 92 -5.85 -2.57 9.93
C ASN A 92 -6.65 -1.49 10.67
N ARG A 93 -7.74 -1.00 10.07
CA ARG A 93 -8.62 -0.04 10.75
C ARG A 93 -9.61 -0.70 11.72
N GLY A 94 -9.50 -0.34 13.01
CA GLY A 94 -10.52 -0.56 14.03
C GLY A 94 -10.38 -1.89 14.80
N ARG A 95 -11.14 -2.03 15.90
CA ARG A 95 -11.08 -3.21 16.81
C ARG A 95 -11.56 -4.53 16.18
N ALA A 96 -12.16 -4.49 14.99
CA ALA A 96 -12.91 -5.60 14.40
C ALA A 96 -12.37 -6.12 13.05
N GLY A 97 -11.18 -5.70 12.60
CA GLY A 97 -10.67 -6.14 11.29
C GLY A 97 -9.16 -6.14 11.19
N ALA A 98 -8.54 -7.27 11.53
CA ALA A 98 -7.17 -7.53 11.10
C ALA A 98 -7.16 -7.61 9.56
N GLY A 99 -6.28 -6.83 8.95
CA GLY A 99 -6.05 -6.80 7.51
C GLY A 99 -7.07 -6.00 6.69
N THR A 100 -8.16 -5.48 7.26
CA THR A 100 -9.17 -4.76 6.46
C THR A 100 -8.76 -3.33 6.15
N TRP A 101 -9.21 -2.83 4.99
CA TRP A 101 -8.81 -1.54 4.44
C TRP A 101 -9.84 -0.44 4.69
N ASN A 102 -9.35 0.80 4.63
CA ASN A 102 -10.14 2.01 4.74
C ASN A 102 -9.51 3.11 3.89
N ASP A 103 -10.31 3.90 3.22
CA ASP A 103 -9.86 5.14 2.61
C ASP A 103 -9.79 6.25 3.66
N LEU A 104 -8.71 7.03 3.65
CA LEU A 104 -8.45 8.05 4.65
C LEU A 104 -7.70 9.23 4.02
N LYS A 105 -7.89 10.41 4.60
CA LYS A 105 -7.14 11.62 4.24
C LYS A 105 -5.63 11.35 4.29
N CYS A 106 -4.95 11.46 3.15
CA CYS A 106 -3.53 11.14 2.98
C CYS A 106 -2.60 11.86 3.97
N LYS A 107 -3.01 13.04 4.47
CA LYS A 107 -2.25 13.86 5.43
C LYS A 107 -2.15 13.24 6.84
N ARG A 108 -2.79 12.10 7.10
CA ARG A 108 -2.69 11.44 8.41
C ARG A 108 -1.28 10.90 8.63
N LYS A 109 -0.67 11.28 9.75
CA LYS A 109 0.65 10.81 10.17
C LYS A 109 0.57 9.38 10.74
N ILE A 110 0.73 8.39 9.86
CA ILE A 110 0.95 6.96 10.16
C ILE A 110 2.05 6.43 9.23
N SER A 111 2.66 5.30 9.59
CA SER A 111 3.69 4.67 8.75
C SER A 111 3.12 4.07 7.48
N GLY A 112 3.97 3.83 6.47
CA GLY A 112 3.63 3.06 5.28
C GLY A 112 4.13 1.62 5.34
N VAL A 113 3.56 0.76 4.51
CA VAL A 113 4.13 -0.54 4.16
C VAL A 113 4.82 -0.38 2.82
N CYS A 114 6.11 -0.69 2.75
CA CYS A 114 6.85 -0.71 1.49
C CYS A 114 7.01 -2.13 0.96
N LYS A 115 6.92 -2.29 -0.36
CA LYS A 115 7.23 -3.53 -1.09
C LYS A 115 8.50 -3.32 -1.90
N TYR A 116 9.41 -4.29 -1.82
CA TYR A 116 10.67 -4.33 -2.57
C TYR A 116 10.63 -5.46 -3.59
N SER A 117 11.09 -5.18 -4.82
CA SER A 117 11.30 -6.18 -5.85
C SER A 117 12.77 -6.62 -5.88
N ILE A 118 13.03 -7.91 -5.69
CA ILE A 118 14.40 -8.45 -5.81
C ILE A 118 14.79 -8.64 -7.27
N SER A 119 13.82 -8.93 -8.16
CA SER A 119 14.08 -9.10 -9.60
C SER A 119 14.71 -7.86 -10.23
N GLU A 120 14.25 -6.67 -9.84
CA GLU A 120 14.79 -5.38 -10.30
C GLU A 120 16.25 -5.15 -9.85
N TRP A 121 16.68 -5.79 -8.76
CA TRP A 121 18.05 -5.70 -8.26
C TRP A 121 19.03 -6.69 -8.92
N ILE A 122 18.49 -7.74 -9.53
CA ILE A 122 19.26 -8.74 -10.24
C ILE A 122 19.43 -8.29 -11.71
N GLU A 123 18.35 -7.81 -12.33
CA GLU A 123 18.36 -7.34 -13.73
C GLU A 123 19.20 -6.07 -13.95
N GLY A 124 19.41 -5.25 -12.90
CA GLY A 124 20.26 -4.05 -12.96
C GLY A 124 21.75 -4.29 -12.69
N ARG A 125 22.20 -5.56 -12.61
CA ARG A 125 23.60 -5.93 -12.35
C ARG A 125 24.26 -6.75 -13.47
N GLU A 126 23.61 -6.83 -14.63
CA GLU A 126 24.20 -7.34 -15.88
C GLU A 126 24.58 -6.21 -16.83
#